data_AF-A0A4S3JDV7-F1
#
_entry.id   AF-A0A4S3JDV7-F1
#
_cell.length_a   1.000
_cell.length_b   1.000
_cell.length_c   1.000
_cell.angle_alpha   90.00
_cell.angle_beta   90.00
_cell.angle_gamma   90.00
#
_symmetry.space_group_name_H-M   'P 1'
#
loop_
_entity.id
_entity.type
_entity.pdbx_description
1 polymer ?
#
loop_
_entity_poly.entity_id
_entity_poly.type
_entity_poly.pdbx_seq_one_letter_code
_entity_poly.pdbx_strand_id
1 'polypeptide(L)'
;MSSVPDNSAGNDHTFIHPYLMLQGGRTTMTIFKSSEGMAGSSDKLLCLTICGYRKPGMSEEDYKHHMTKISAPMTQDLMVKYGVIHNPHATRALMGQLFDSQMANIADFDCFSQVVFRRLEDYKRMKQDPWYQQHLLGDHEQFADTKRSMMTIGWISQFVDHGVVVDGIEASSSRKDFQATAVLTGMFLSGAMTSLSLMAVPVFLDTTTVPGQLFHQWVRLYHYGHQVLPTLAVVTFSLYGYSAWRRRKAKKSWGALVLAGLTTVAMLPFTWLVMVPTNNILFALEASSRASGAVATMEEARALVTKWCWMHLARSLFPLAGAVIGMVQILVA
;
A
#
# COMPACT_ATOMS: atom_id res chain seq x y z
N MET A 1 62.41 -31.19 -7.67
CA MET A 1 61.47 -30.77 -8.74
C MET A 1 60.59 -31.96 -9.07
N SER A 2 59.41 -32.05 -8.45
CA SER A 2 58.40 -33.05 -8.80
C SER A 2 57.05 -32.34 -8.92
N SER A 3 56.49 -32.42 -10.11
CA SER A 3 55.22 -31.86 -10.55
C SER A 3 54.04 -32.52 -9.82
N VAL A 4 53.23 -31.72 -9.14
CA VAL A 4 51.91 -32.09 -8.61
C VAL A 4 50.87 -31.83 -9.71
N PRO A 5 49.99 -32.77 -10.05
CA PRO A 5 48.91 -32.51 -11.00
C PRO A 5 47.83 -31.63 -10.38
N ASP A 6 47.40 -30.64 -11.16
CA ASP A 6 46.22 -29.81 -10.97
C ASP A 6 44.96 -30.68 -10.97
N ASN A 7 44.15 -30.58 -9.92
CA ASN A 7 42.87 -31.26 -9.79
C ASN A 7 41.76 -30.21 -9.58
N SER A 8 41.61 -29.33 -10.57
CA SER A 8 40.47 -28.44 -10.73
C SER A 8 39.25 -29.21 -11.26
N ALA A 9 38.68 -30.08 -10.43
CA ALA A 9 37.32 -30.57 -10.62
C ALA A 9 36.36 -29.67 -9.83
N GLY A 10 35.87 -28.63 -10.50
CA GLY A 10 34.77 -27.79 -10.02
C GLY A 10 33.51 -28.64 -9.83
N ASN A 11 33.16 -28.89 -8.57
CA ASN A 11 31.84 -29.38 -8.21
C ASN A 11 30.93 -28.16 -8.02
N ASP A 12 30.43 -27.61 -9.12
CA ASP A 12 29.34 -26.63 -9.11
C ASP A 12 28.02 -27.32 -8.75
N HIS A 13 27.84 -27.60 -7.46
CA HIS A 13 26.53 -27.95 -6.93
C HIS A 13 25.74 -26.67 -6.67
N THR A 14 24.91 -26.27 -7.62
CA THR A 14 23.95 -25.18 -7.45
C THR A 14 22.86 -25.64 -6.48
N PHE A 15 23.02 -25.35 -5.18
CA PHE A 15 21.98 -25.65 -4.19
C PHE A 15 20.83 -24.65 -4.30
N ILE A 16 19.69 -25.09 -4.85
CA ILE A 16 18.41 -24.37 -4.80
C ILE A 16 17.62 -24.94 -3.63
N HIS A 17 17.58 -24.24 -2.49
CA HIS A 17 16.71 -24.62 -1.37
C HIS A 17 15.43 -23.76 -1.38
N PRO A 18 14.25 -24.35 -1.63
CA PRO A 18 12.97 -23.69 -1.38
C PRO A 18 12.70 -23.70 0.13
N TYR A 19 12.57 -22.53 0.75
CA TYR A 19 12.12 -22.43 2.14
C TYR A 19 10.67 -21.93 2.19
N LEU A 20 9.80 -22.71 2.84
CA LEU A 20 8.45 -22.30 3.21
C LEU A 20 8.53 -21.61 4.57
N MET A 21 8.23 -20.33 4.62
CA MET A 21 8.24 -19.55 5.86
C MET A 21 6.81 -19.43 6.38
N LEU A 22 6.55 -20.01 7.56
CA LEU A 22 5.31 -19.83 8.31
C LEU A 22 5.54 -18.80 9.42
N GLN A 23 5.33 -17.52 9.14
CA GLN A 23 5.24 -16.50 10.18
C GLN A 23 3.77 -16.35 10.61
N GLY A 24 3.47 -16.67 11.87
CA GLY A 24 2.17 -16.36 12.49
C GLY A 24 0.95 -17.05 11.88
N GLY A 25 1.08 -18.32 11.45
CA GLY A 25 -0.03 -19.08 10.85
C GLY A 25 -0.39 -18.68 9.42
N ARG A 26 0.50 -17.95 8.72
CA ARG A 26 0.31 -17.48 7.34
C ARG A 26 1.47 -17.97 6.47
N THR A 27 1.16 -18.54 5.30
CA THR A 27 2.13 -19.21 4.42
C THR A 27 2.75 -18.26 3.41
N THR A 28 4.08 -18.17 3.40
CA THR A 28 4.87 -17.47 2.38
C THR A 28 5.93 -18.43 1.83
N MET A 29 6.06 -18.52 0.50
CA MET A 29 7.09 -19.32 -0.15
C MET A 29 8.14 -18.41 -0.80
N THR A 30 9.39 -18.56 -0.34
CA THR A 30 10.51 -17.73 -0.76
C THR A 30 11.65 -18.61 -1.25
N ILE A 31 12.16 -18.32 -2.44
CA ILE A 31 13.28 -19.06 -3.03
C ILE A 31 14.48 -18.12 -3.18
N PHE A 32 15.64 -18.60 -2.74
CA PHE A 32 16.93 -17.94 -2.94
C PHE A 32 17.65 -18.58 -4.12
N LYS A 33 18.17 -17.75 -5.03
CA LYS A 33 18.96 -18.20 -6.17
C LYS A 33 20.36 -17.60 -6.10
N SER A 34 21.40 -18.44 -6.18
CA SER A 34 22.79 -18.02 -6.34
C SER A 34 23.01 -17.47 -7.77
N SER A 35 23.84 -16.43 -7.93
CA SER A 35 23.99 -15.72 -9.20
C SER A 35 25.15 -16.22 -10.04
N GLU A 36 24.90 -16.44 -11.33
CA GLU A 36 25.82 -16.08 -12.40
C GLU A 36 25.34 -14.74 -13.01
N GLY A 37 26.23 -13.74 -13.11
CA GLY A 37 25.97 -12.47 -13.79
C GLY A 37 25.55 -11.31 -12.89
N MET A 38 26.44 -10.32 -12.75
CA MET A 38 26.16 -9.05 -12.09
C MET A 38 25.33 -8.11 -12.98
N ALA A 39 24.18 -7.66 -12.47
CA ALA A 39 23.68 -6.28 -12.55
C ALA A 39 22.32 -6.23 -11.85
N GLY A 40 22.20 -5.38 -10.82
CA GLY A 40 20.95 -5.15 -10.11
C GLY A 40 19.91 -4.48 -11.01
N SER A 41 18.96 -5.26 -11.52
CA SER A 41 17.66 -4.72 -11.91
C SER A 41 16.96 -4.16 -10.66
N SER A 42 16.27 -3.02 -10.79
CA SER A 42 15.62 -2.27 -9.70
C SER A 42 14.65 -3.08 -8.82
N ASP A 43 14.28 -4.27 -9.27
CA ASP A 43 13.18 -5.06 -8.73
C ASP A 43 13.63 -6.23 -7.84
N LYS A 44 14.93 -6.43 -7.65
CA LYS A 44 15.47 -7.54 -6.84
C LYS A 44 15.94 -7.07 -5.47
N LEU A 45 15.47 -7.74 -4.41
CA LEU A 45 16.00 -7.56 -3.05
C LEU A 45 17.17 -8.51 -2.82
N LEU A 46 18.27 -7.99 -2.28
CA LEU A 46 19.40 -8.78 -1.80
C LEU A 46 19.09 -9.31 -0.40
N CYS A 47 19.48 -10.55 -0.14
CA CYS A 47 19.44 -11.17 1.18
C CYS A 47 20.82 -11.70 1.53
N LEU A 48 21.41 -11.12 2.57
CA LEU A 48 22.55 -11.68 3.24
C LEU A 48 22.04 -12.73 4.25
N THR A 49 22.44 -13.98 4.06
CA THR A 49 22.14 -15.09 4.96
C THR A 49 23.39 -15.44 5.75
N ILE A 50 23.24 -15.59 7.07
CA ILE A 50 24.30 -15.94 8.01
C ILE A 50 23.90 -17.25 8.69
N CYS A 51 24.70 -18.29 8.46
CA CYS A 51 24.63 -19.57 9.15
C CYS A 51 25.63 -19.51 10.31
N GLY A 52 25.14 -19.15 11.49
CA GLY A 52 25.96 -18.88 12.67
C GLY A 52 26.17 -20.13 13.53
N TYR A 53 27.40 -20.34 13.98
CA TYR A 53 27.73 -21.26 15.05
C TYR A 53 28.02 -20.50 16.33
N ARG A 54 27.59 -21.03 17.46
CA ARG A 54 27.92 -20.46 18.77
C ARG A 54 29.39 -20.68 19.09
N LYS A 55 29.94 -19.80 19.90
CA LYS A 55 31.33 -19.86 20.36
C LYS A 55 31.60 -21.19 21.08
N PRO A 56 32.75 -21.86 20.85
CA PRO A 56 33.10 -23.08 21.57
C PRO A 56 33.06 -22.86 23.08
N GLY A 57 32.38 -23.76 23.79
CA GLY A 57 32.21 -23.68 25.25
C GLY A 57 31.04 -22.82 25.74
N MET A 58 30.32 -22.12 24.87
CA MET A 58 29.12 -21.37 25.23
C MET A 58 27.89 -22.29 25.27
N SER A 59 27.06 -22.20 26.32
CA SER A 59 25.79 -22.95 26.41
C SER A 59 24.75 -22.44 25.39
N GLU A 60 23.70 -23.24 25.13
CA GLU A 60 22.62 -22.79 24.23
C GLU A 60 21.78 -21.71 24.87
N GLU A 61 21.55 -21.81 26.18
CA GLU A 61 20.82 -20.86 26.99
C GLU A 61 21.48 -19.50 26.98
N ASP A 62 22.81 -19.45 27.18
CA ASP A 62 23.59 -18.21 27.14
C ASP A 62 23.60 -17.61 25.74
N TYR A 63 23.76 -18.46 24.71
CA TYR A 63 23.73 -18.02 23.32
C TYR A 63 22.37 -17.40 22.95
N LYS A 64 21.28 -18.07 23.33
CA LYS A 64 19.91 -17.58 23.12
C LYS A 64 19.67 -16.27 23.89
N HIS A 65 20.15 -16.19 25.13
CA HIS A 65 20.04 -14.97 25.92
C HIS A 65 20.75 -13.80 25.23
N HIS A 66 22.01 -13.98 24.83
CA HIS A 66 22.79 -12.93 24.15
C HIS A 66 22.08 -12.45 22.88
N MET A 67 21.69 -13.38 22.01
CA MET A 67 21.03 -13.04 20.76
C MET A 67 19.71 -12.28 20.96
N THR A 68 18.87 -12.72 21.92
CA THR A 68 17.51 -12.18 22.07
C THR A 68 17.39 -11.00 23.02
N LYS A 69 18.29 -10.89 24.00
CA LYS A 69 18.24 -9.87 25.06
C LYS A 69 19.33 -8.80 24.95
N ILE A 70 20.39 -9.06 24.19
CA ILE A 70 21.51 -8.13 24.00
C ILE A 70 21.54 -7.67 22.54
N SER A 71 21.83 -8.56 21.58
CA SER A 71 22.04 -8.17 20.18
C SER A 71 20.76 -7.70 19.48
N ALA A 72 19.61 -8.35 19.70
CA ALA A 72 18.35 -7.96 19.07
C ALA A 72 17.88 -6.54 19.47
N PRO A 73 17.84 -6.15 20.75
CA PRO A 73 17.50 -4.77 21.13
C PRO A 73 18.46 -3.71 20.56
N MET A 74 19.77 -3.99 20.46
CA MET A 74 20.73 -3.05 19.90
C MET A 74 20.59 -2.86 18.38
N THR A 75 20.09 -3.88 17.69
CA THR A 75 19.90 -3.86 16.24
C THR A 75 18.51 -3.40 15.82
N GLN A 76 17.49 -3.46 16.68
CA GLN A 76 16.09 -3.26 16.32
C GLN A 76 15.80 -1.93 15.61
N ASP A 77 16.35 -0.82 16.09
CA ASP A 77 16.11 0.52 15.52
C ASP A 77 16.89 0.73 14.22
N LEU A 78 18.01 0.01 14.06
CA LEU A 78 18.78 -0.06 12.82
C LEU A 78 18.15 -1.04 11.80
N MET A 79 17.33 -1.98 12.27
CA MET A 79 16.89 -3.17 11.55
C MET A 79 15.36 -3.37 11.55
N VAL A 80 14.57 -2.29 11.54
CA VAL A 80 13.08 -2.22 11.51
C VAL A 80 12.41 -3.05 10.36
N LYS A 81 13.15 -3.87 9.62
CA LYS A 81 12.68 -4.70 8.51
C LYS A 81 13.17 -6.16 8.49
N TYR A 82 13.92 -6.67 9.48
CA TYR A 82 14.59 -7.99 9.37
C TYR A 82 14.16 -9.00 10.43
N GLY A 83 13.71 -10.18 9.98
CA GLY A 83 13.38 -11.31 10.84
C GLY A 83 14.61 -12.14 11.17
N VAL A 84 14.71 -12.60 12.42
CA VAL A 84 15.74 -13.55 12.88
C VAL A 84 15.05 -14.87 13.21
N ILE A 85 15.58 -16.00 12.70
CA ILE A 85 15.08 -17.34 13.03
C ILE A 85 16.12 -18.05 13.89
N HIS A 86 15.74 -18.42 15.10
CA HIS A 86 16.58 -19.24 15.96
C HIS A 86 16.38 -20.73 15.64
N ASN A 87 17.47 -21.50 15.63
CA ASN A 87 17.46 -22.94 15.31
C ASN A 87 17.93 -23.78 16.52
N PRO A 88 17.19 -23.80 17.65
CA PRO A 88 17.60 -24.54 18.84
C PRO A 88 17.56 -26.06 18.60
N HIS A 89 18.32 -26.84 19.39
CA HIS A 89 18.40 -28.30 19.25
C HIS A 89 17.02 -28.98 19.26
N ALA A 90 16.10 -28.51 20.12
CA ALA A 90 14.74 -29.02 20.19
C ALA A 90 13.95 -28.87 18.86
N THR A 91 14.12 -27.75 18.14
CA THR A 91 13.46 -27.55 16.84
C THR A 91 14.18 -28.34 15.74
N ARG A 92 15.51 -28.47 15.81
CA ARG A 92 16.29 -29.31 14.88
C ARG A 92 15.89 -30.78 14.97
N ALA A 93 15.60 -31.27 16.18
CA ALA A 93 15.13 -32.64 16.40
C ALA A 93 13.78 -32.94 15.74
N LEU A 94 12.92 -31.93 15.53
CA LEU A 94 11.65 -32.08 14.81
C LEU A 94 11.83 -32.39 13.33
N MET A 95 12.99 -32.08 12.77
CA MET A 95 13.23 -32.31 11.35
C MET A 95 13.15 -33.79 10.96
N GLY A 96 13.40 -34.73 11.89
CA GLY A 96 13.21 -36.16 11.66
C GLY A 96 11.79 -36.56 11.27
N GLN A 97 10.80 -35.67 11.41
CA GLN A 97 9.41 -35.89 10.98
C GLN A 97 9.13 -35.42 9.54
N LEU A 98 10.07 -34.72 8.89
CA LEU A 98 9.80 -33.98 7.65
C LEU A 98 10.62 -34.46 6.43
N PHE A 99 11.66 -35.27 6.63
CA PHE A 99 12.53 -35.70 5.53
C PHE A 99 12.06 -37.00 4.87
N ASP A 100 12.28 -37.09 3.57
CA ASP A 100 12.34 -38.35 2.83
C ASP A 100 13.80 -38.77 2.57
N SER A 101 14.00 -39.93 1.93
CA SER A 101 15.32 -40.45 1.60
C SER A 101 16.18 -39.51 0.73
N GLN A 102 15.58 -38.53 0.05
CA GLN A 102 16.28 -37.61 -0.84
C GLN A 102 16.81 -36.36 -0.14
N MET A 103 16.33 -36.02 1.07
CA MET A 103 16.70 -34.79 1.78
C MET A 103 17.08 -35.02 3.26
N ALA A 104 18.00 -35.94 3.53
CA ALA A 104 18.36 -36.36 4.89
C ALA A 104 19.46 -35.50 5.58
N ASN A 105 20.12 -34.59 4.86
CA ASN A 105 21.22 -33.80 5.42
C ASN A 105 20.70 -32.67 6.31
N ILE A 106 20.90 -32.80 7.63
CA ILE A 106 20.47 -31.80 8.60
C ILE A 106 21.59 -30.80 8.81
N ALA A 107 21.31 -29.52 8.55
CA ALA A 107 22.24 -28.46 8.85
C ALA A 107 22.39 -28.27 10.37
N ASP A 108 23.64 -28.16 10.83
CA ASP A 108 23.98 -28.19 12.25
C ASP A 108 24.33 -26.82 12.84
N PHE A 109 24.15 -25.74 12.09
CA PHE A 109 24.31 -24.36 12.57
C PHE A 109 23.30 -24.01 13.68
N ASP A 110 23.77 -23.25 14.67
CA ASP A 110 22.98 -22.84 15.84
C ASP A 110 22.01 -21.68 15.52
N CYS A 111 22.31 -20.89 14.49
CA CYS A 111 21.52 -19.73 14.09
C CYS A 111 21.42 -19.57 12.56
N PHE A 112 20.27 -19.11 12.10
CA PHE A 112 20.03 -18.73 10.71
C PHE A 112 19.44 -17.32 10.66
N SER A 113 20.26 -16.35 10.26
CA SER A 113 19.87 -14.93 10.22
C SER A 113 19.84 -14.41 8.79
N GLN A 114 18.87 -13.56 8.49
CA GLN A 114 18.70 -12.98 7.16
C GLN A 114 18.55 -11.45 7.24
N VAL A 115 19.35 -10.75 6.44
CA VAL A 115 19.31 -9.28 6.32
C VAL A 115 18.98 -8.91 4.88
N VAL A 116 17.94 -8.11 4.66
CA VAL A 116 17.34 -7.90 3.33
C VAL A 116 17.44 -6.45 2.83
N PHE A 117 18.37 -6.15 1.95
CA PHE A 117 18.60 -4.78 1.48
C PHE A 117 18.39 -4.65 -0.03
N ARG A 118 18.19 -3.42 -0.51
CA ARG A 118 18.01 -3.17 -1.96
C ARG A 118 19.33 -3.14 -2.71
N ARG A 119 20.33 -2.46 -2.14
CA ARG A 119 21.63 -2.26 -2.79
C ARG A 119 22.75 -2.62 -1.82
N LEU A 120 23.83 -3.20 -2.34
CA LEU A 120 25.02 -3.51 -1.55
C LEU A 120 25.56 -2.29 -0.80
N GLU A 121 25.48 -1.11 -1.43
CA GLU A 121 25.89 0.16 -0.82
C GLU A 121 25.07 0.54 0.42
N ASP A 122 23.81 0.13 0.50
CA ASP A 122 22.98 0.40 1.69
C ASP A 122 23.52 -0.39 2.90
N TYR A 123 23.96 -1.63 2.69
CA TYR A 123 24.60 -2.45 3.74
C TYR A 123 25.97 -1.90 4.15
N LYS A 124 26.77 -1.42 3.19
CA LYS A 124 28.07 -0.77 3.50
C LYS A 124 27.89 0.49 4.33
N ARG A 125 26.92 1.35 3.99
CA ARG A 125 26.62 2.56 4.78
C ARG A 125 26.16 2.23 6.19
N MET A 126 25.34 1.19 6.37
CA MET A 126 24.96 0.71 7.71
C MET A 126 26.20 0.33 8.55
N LYS A 127 27.18 -0.36 7.96
CA LYS A 127 28.43 -0.71 8.67
C LYS A 127 29.26 0.52 9.04
N GLN A 128 29.13 1.64 8.32
CA GLN A 128 29.83 2.90 8.61
C GLN A 128 29.08 3.79 9.62
N ASP A 129 27.88 3.40 10.01
CA ASP A 129 27.06 4.18 10.94
C ASP A 129 27.75 4.30 12.32
N PRO A 130 27.83 5.50 12.93
CA PRO A 130 28.47 5.69 14.24
C PRO A 130 27.88 4.80 15.34
N TRP A 131 26.56 4.58 15.33
CA TRP A 131 25.90 3.70 16.28
C TRP A 131 26.33 2.25 16.07
N TYR A 132 26.42 1.81 14.80
CA TYR A 132 26.92 0.47 14.46
C TYR A 132 28.36 0.28 14.94
N GLN A 133 29.23 1.25 14.66
CA GLN A 133 30.64 1.22 15.07
C GLN A 133 30.79 1.16 16.59
N GLN A 134 29.97 1.90 17.33
CA GLN A 134 30.08 1.97 18.79
C GLN A 134 29.47 0.76 19.51
N HIS A 135 28.35 0.21 19.01
CA HIS A 135 27.55 -0.76 19.77
C HIS A 135 27.50 -2.16 19.15
N LEU A 136 27.78 -2.32 17.85
CA LEU A 136 27.60 -3.58 17.12
C LEU A 136 28.89 -4.16 16.55
N LEU A 137 29.90 -3.32 16.31
CA LEU A 137 31.19 -3.79 15.86
C LEU A 137 31.85 -4.64 16.95
N GLY A 138 32.19 -5.89 16.63
CA GLY A 138 32.82 -6.83 17.55
C GLY A 138 31.86 -7.63 18.44
N ASP A 139 30.56 -7.32 18.49
CA ASP A 139 29.57 -8.07 19.30
C ASP A 139 29.56 -9.57 18.94
N HIS A 140 29.71 -9.89 17.65
CA HIS A 140 29.76 -11.27 17.17
C HIS A 140 30.91 -12.11 17.78
N GLU A 141 32.01 -11.50 18.23
CA GLU A 141 33.13 -12.23 18.85
C GLU A 141 32.81 -12.71 20.28
N GLN A 142 31.78 -12.12 20.90
CA GLN A 142 31.33 -12.49 22.23
C GLN A 142 30.56 -13.81 22.23
N PHE A 143 29.77 -14.06 21.16
CA PHE A 143 28.82 -15.16 21.13
C PHE A 143 28.98 -16.13 19.95
N ALA A 144 29.64 -15.74 18.85
CA ALA A 144 29.73 -16.56 17.64
C ALA A 144 31.14 -17.15 17.43
N ASP A 145 31.18 -18.35 16.87
CA ASP A 145 32.38 -18.88 16.22
C ASP A 145 32.50 -18.26 14.83
N THR A 146 33.26 -17.17 14.74
CA THR A 146 33.46 -16.42 13.49
C THR A 146 34.31 -17.17 12.45
N LYS A 147 34.98 -18.26 12.84
CA LYS A 147 35.77 -19.10 11.92
C LYS A 147 34.91 -20.17 11.26
N ARG A 148 33.93 -20.71 12.00
CA ARG A 148 33.02 -21.75 11.51
C ARG A 148 31.75 -21.17 10.87
N SER A 149 31.31 -20.00 11.31
CA SER A 149 30.11 -19.34 10.77
C SER A 149 30.29 -18.99 9.29
N MET A 150 29.25 -19.23 8.50
CA MET A 150 29.27 -19.02 7.05
C MET A 150 28.29 -17.91 6.65
N MET A 151 28.62 -17.18 5.60
CA MET A 151 27.77 -16.13 5.05
C MET A 151 27.61 -16.30 3.55
N THR A 152 26.41 -16.05 3.04
CA THR A 152 26.12 -16.01 1.60
C THR A 152 25.19 -14.85 1.28
N ILE A 153 25.25 -14.36 0.06
CA ILE A 153 24.35 -13.30 -0.43
C ILE A 153 23.67 -13.77 -1.72
N GLY A 154 22.36 -13.58 -1.79
CA GLY A 154 21.55 -13.92 -2.97
C GLY A 154 20.37 -12.97 -3.14
N TRP A 155 19.59 -13.17 -4.19
CA TRP A 155 18.35 -12.40 -4.40
C TRP A 155 17.15 -13.18 -3.88
N ILE A 156 16.16 -12.45 -3.38
CA ILE A 156 14.90 -13.03 -2.95
C ILE A 156 13.89 -12.99 -4.09
N SER A 157 13.28 -14.14 -4.39
CA SER A 157 12.09 -14.21 -5.23
C SER A 157 10.91 -14.71 -4.40
N GLN A 158 9.80 -13.98 -4.43
CA GLN A 158 8.54 -14.37 -3.82
C GLN A 158 7.58 -14.77 -4.92
N PHE A 159 7.02 -15.98 -4.80
CA PHE A 159 6.04 -16.53 -5.75
C PHE A 159 4.64 -16.60 -5.14
N VAL A 160 4.54 -16.57 -3.81
CA VAL A 160 3.28 -16.58 -3.08
C VAL A 160 3.35 -15.56 -1.94
N ASP A 161 2.41 -14.63 -1.92
CA ASP A 161 2.20 -13.67 -0.83
C ASP A 161 0.77 -13.82 -0.29
N HIS A 162 0.63 -14.16 0.99
CA HIS A 162 -0.68 -14.33 1.65
C HIS A 162 -1.65 -15.26 0.88
N GLY A 163 -1.15 -16.39 0.38
CA GLY A 163 -1.96 -17.39 -0.35
C GLY A 163 -2.32 -16.99 -1.80
N VAL A 164 -1.77 -15.88 -2.31
CA VAL A 164 -1.96 -15.42 -3.69
C VAL A 164 -0.63 -15.56 -4.44
N VAL A 165 -0.68 -16.08 -5.67
CA VAL A 165 0.49 -16.14 -6.55
C VAL A 165 0.90 -14.72 -6.94
N VAL A 166 2.17 -14.39 -6.73
CA VAL A 166 2.77 -13.08 -7.04
C VAL A 166 3.99 -13.26 -7.93
N ASP A 167 4.35 -12.21 -8.67
CA ASP A 167 5.52 -12.16 -9.56
C ASP A 167 6.62 -11.30 -8.93
N GLY A 168 7.20 -11.79 -7.82
CA GLY A 168 8.27 -11.11 -7.08
C GLY A 168 7.84 -10.40 -5.80
N ILE A 169 8.83 -9.92 -5.04
CA ILE A 169 8.58 -9.12 -3.83
C ILE A 169 8.28 -7.69 -4.26
N GLU A 170 7.03 -7.25 -4.11
CA GLU A 170 6.69 -5.83 -4.13
C GLU A 170 7.43 -5.15 -2.98
N ALA A 171 8.60 -4.59 -3.27
CA ALA A 171 9.42 -3.93 -2.28
C ALA A 171 8.73 -2.65 -1.83
N SER A 172 7.80 -2.72 -0.86
CA SER A 172 7.12 -1.66 -0.09
C SER A 172 7.10 -0.24 -0.68
N SER A 173 7.00 -0.08 -1.99
CA SER A 173 6.78 1.19 -2.65
C SER A 173 5.29 1.41 -2.50
N SER A 174 4.92 2.31 -1.58
CA SER A 174 3.56 2.84 -1.37
C SER A 174 2.53 2.02 -2.14
N ARG A 175 2.05 0.91 -1.55
CA ARG A 175 1.05 0.06 -2.19
C ARG A 175 -0.11 1.00 -2.49
N LYS A 176 -0.27 1.39 -3.76
CA LYS A 176 -1.28 2.38 -4.17
C LYS A 176 -2.62 1.78 -3.83
N ASP A 177 -3.18 2.20 -2.70
CA ASP A 177 -4.47 1.72 -2.25
C ASP A 177 -5.54 2.51 -3.01
N PHE A 178 -5.92 1.94 -4.15
CA PHE A 178 -6.96 2.49 -5.02
C PHE A 178 -8.31 2.58 -4.30
N GLN A 179 -8.58 1.72 -3.30
CA GLN A 179 -9.81 1.79 -2.51
C GLN A 179 -9.77 2.99 -1.58
N ALA A 180 -8.68 3.18 -0.82
CA ALA A 180 -8.51 4.35 0.03
C ALA A 180 -8.54 5.65 -0.79
N THR A 181 -7.91 5.64 -1.97
CA THR A 181 -7.95 6.78 -2.91
C THR A 181 -9.37 7.07 -3.39
N ALA A 182 -10.17 6.03 -3.70
CA ALA A 182 -11.57 6.19 -4.10
C ALA A 182 -12.44 6.78 -2.96
N VAL A 183 -12.23 6.33 -1.71
CA VAL A 183 -12.94 6.88 -0.55
C VAL A 183 -12.60 8.35 -0.35
N LEU A 184 -11.31 8.70 -0.35
CA LEU A 184 -10.86 10.08 -0.17
C LEU A 184 -11.38 11.01 -1.26
N THR A 185 -11.31 10.59 -2.52
CA THR A 185 -11.84 11.38 -3.65
C THR A 185 -13.35 11.55 -3.57
N GLY A 186 -14.10 10.53 -3.14
CA GLY A 186 -15.55 10.63 -2.87
C GLY A 186 -15.90 11.60 -1.75
N MET A 187 -15.19 11.53 -0.61
CA MET A 187 -15.38 12.47 0.51
C MET A 187 -15.05 13.91 0.12
N PHE A 188 -13.93 14.11 -0.57
CA PHE A 188 -13.54 15.43 -1.07
C PHE A 188 -14.58 16.00 -2.05
N LEU A 189 -15.04 15.19 -3.01
CA LEU A 189 -16.10 15.59 -3.94
C LEU A 189 -17.37 16.02 -3.20
N SER A 190 -17.85 15.22 -2.24
CA SER A 190 -19.02 15.58 -1.44
C SER A 190 -18.81 16.87 -0.64
N GLY A 191 -17.66 17.01 0.03
CA GLY A 191 -17.32 18.21 0.80
C GLY A 191 -17.28 19.47 -0.06
N ALA A 192 -16.63 19.39 -1.23
CA ALA A 192 -16.58 20.47 -2.21
C ALA A 192 -17.97 20.85 -2.74
N MET A 193 -18.84 19.87 -2.99
CA MET A 193 -20.23 20.14 -3.41
C MET A 193 -21.04 20.79 -2.29
N THR A 194 -20.91 20.29 -1.07
CA THR A 194 -21.62 20.81 0.11
C THR A 194 -21.18 22.24 0.43
N SER A 195 -19.90 22.59 0.28
CA SER A 195 -19.43 23.97 0.51
C SER A 195 -20.06 24.98 -0.46
N LEU A 196 -20.34 24.59 -1.72
CA LEU A 196 -21.08 25.47 -2.65
C LEU A 196 -22.48 25.78 -2.10
N SER A 197 -23.20 24.77 -1.59
CA SER A 197 -24.55 24.93 -1.04
C SER A 197 -24.57 25.65 0.31
N LEU A 198 -23.61 25.38 1.19
CA LEU A 198 -23.61 25.92 2.57
C LEU A 198 -22.86 27.23 2.74
N MET A 199 -21.99 27.60 1.80
CA MET A 199 -21.21 28.84 1.89
C MET A 199 -21.46 29.75 0.69
N ALA A 200 -21.19 29.28 -0.53
CA ALA A 200 -21.26 30.15 -1.72
C ALA A 200 -22.69 30.66 -1.99
N VAL A 201 -23.69 29.79 -1.95
CA VAL A 201 -25.08 30.18 -2.21
C VAL A 201 -25.62 31.17 -1.15
N PRO A 202 -25.47 30.95 0.16
CA PRO A 202 -25.87 31.94 1.16
C PRO A 202 -25.22 33.31 0.94
N VAL A 203 -23.92 33.36 0.61
CA VAL A 203 -23.24 34.62 0.29
C VAL A 203 -23.93 35.34 -0.89
N PHE A 204 -24.31 34.62 -1.94
CA PHE A 204 -25.02 35.21 -3.08
C PHE A 204 -26.40 35.77 -2.67
N LEU A 205 -27.15 35.02 -1.85
CA LEU A 205 -28.49 35.39 -1.41
C LEU A 205 -28.49 36.64 -0.51
N ASP A 206 -27.49 36.75 0.36
CA ASP A 206 -27.37 37.84 1.34
C ASP A 206 -26.78 39.12 0.75
N THR A 207 -25.82 38.99 -0.16
CA THR A 207 -25.07 40.16 -0.69
C THR A 207 -25.65 40.74 -1.97
N THR A 208 -26.47 39.98 -2.70
CA THR A 208 -27.01 40.43 -3.99
C THR A 208 -28.34 41.13 -3.81
N THR A 209 -28.46 42.33 -4.40
CA THR A 209 -29.68 43.15 -4.35
C THR A 209 -30.42 43.20 -5.69
N VAL A 210 -29.79 42.74 -6.77
CA VAL A 210 -30.35 42.78 -8.14
C VAL A 210 -30.57 41.35 -8.65
N PRO A 211 -31.80 40.99 -9.09
CA PRO A 211 -32.13 39.62 -9.54
C PRO A 211 -31.22 39.10 -10.66
N GLY A 212 -30.96 39.93 -11.68
CA GLY A 212 -30.09 39.56 -12.80
C GLY A 212 -28.66 39.21 -12.36
N GLN A 213 -28.12 39.93 -11.37
CA GLN A 213 -26.81 39.65 -10.81
C GLN A 213 -26.80 38.31 -10.06
N LEU A 214 -27.88 37.98 -9.34
CA LEU A 214 -28.00 36.72 -8.60
C LEU A 214 -28.05 35.53 -9.57
N PHE A 215 -28.82 35.65 -10.65
CA PHE A 215 -28.83 34.63 -11.71
C PHE A 215 -27.46 34.48 -12.37
N HIS A 216 -26.78 35.59 -12.65
CA HIS A 216 -25.45 35.56 -13.24
C HIS A 216 -24.43 34.84 -12.34
N GLN A 217 -24.38 35.18 -11.04
CA GLN A 217 -23.53 34.50 -10.06
C GLN A 217 -23.83 33.00 -9.99
N TRP A 218 -25.10 32.61 -9.96
CA TRP A 218 -25.49 31.20 -10.00
C TRP A 218 -25.03 30.52 -11.30
N VAL A 219 -25.21 31.15 -12.47
CA VAL A 219 -24.77 30.60 -13.77
C VAL A 219 -23.24 30.42 -13.79
N ARG A 220 -22.47 31.32 -13.17
CA ARG A 220 -21.02 31.15 -13.02
C ARG A 220 -20.64 30.04 -12.05
N LEU A 221 -21.31 29.94 -10.91
CA LEU A 221 -21.14 28.83 -9.97
C LEU A 221 -21.40 27.48 -10.66
N TYR A 222 -22.51 27.37 -11.39
CA TYR A 222 -22.85 26.19 -12.18
C TYR A 222 -21.76 25.90 -13.23
N HIS A 223 -21.27 26.93 -13.93
CA HIS A 223 -20.26 26.78 -14.97
C HIS A 223 -18.97 26.12 -14.45
N TYR A 224 -18.44 26.58 -13.31
CA TYR A 224 -17.26 25.95 -12.73
C TYR A 224 -17.57 24.57 -12.12
N GLY A 225 -18.72 24.45 -11.44
CA GLY A 225 -19.13 23.20 -10.79
C GLY A 225 -19.34 22.04 -11.76
N HIS A 226 -20.04 22.26 -12.88
CA HIS A 226 -20.36 21.17 -13.84
C HIS A 226 -19.14 20.67 -14.63
N GLN A 227 -18.06 21.45 -14.73
CA GLN A 227 -16.81 21.02 -15.38
C GLN A 227 -15.98 20.12 -14.46
N VAL A 228 -15.83 20.52 -13.19
CA VAL A 228 -14.90 19.86 -12.26
C VAL A 228 -15.55 18.68 -11.53
N LEU A 229 -16.76 18.87 -10.99
CA LEU A 229 -17.33 17.94 -10.01
C LEU A 229 -17.82 16.61 -10.64
N PRO A 230 -18.51 16.59 -11.81
CA PRO A 230 -18.84 15.35 -12.51
C PRO A 230 -17.60 14.55 -12.93
N THR A 231 -16.54 15.24 -13.36
CA THR A 231 -15.27 14.60 -13.75
C THR A 231 -14.67 13.84 -12.57
N LEU A 232 -14.62 14.46 -11.38
CA LEU A 232 -14.18 13.77 -10.17
C LEU A 232 -15.05 12.55 -9.83
N ALA A 233 -16.37 12.63 -9.99
CA ALA A 233 -17.26 11.49 -9.73
C ALA A 233 -16.96 10.29 -10.65
N VAL A 234 -16.70 10.55 -11.93
CA VAL A 234 -16.33 9.51 -12.91
C VAL A 234 -14.97 8.90 -12.57
N VAL A 235 -14.01 9.70 -12.12
CA VAL A 235 -12.70 9.22 -11.64
C VAL A 235 -12.89 8.32 -10.41
N THR A 236 -13.66 8.78 -9.41
CA THR A 236 -13.97 8.00 -8.20
C THR A 236 -14.67 6.68 -8.55
N PHE A 237 -15.67 6.70 -9.45
CA PHE A 237 -16.33 5.50 -9.97
C PHE A 237 -15.33 4.53 -10.61
N SER A 238 -14.42 5.05 -11.43
CA SER A 238 -13.40 4.25 -12.12
C SER A 238 -12.42 3.61 -11.13
N LEU A 239 -12.03 4.31 -10.08
CA LEU A 239 -11.18 3.78 -9.00
C LEU A 239 -11.87 2.64 -8.23
N TYR A 240 -13.16 2.80 -7.92
CA TYR A 240 -13.97 1.72 -7.33
C TYR A 240 -14.10 0.52 -8.27
N GLY A 241 -14.39 0.75 -9.56
CA GLY A 241 -14.48 -0.29 -10.57
C GLY A 241 -13.17 -1.07 -10.74
N TYR A 242 -12.04 -0.36 -10.80
CA TYR A 242 -10.72 -0.99 -10.88
C TYR A 242 -10.40 -1.81 -9.63
N SER A 243 -10.72 -1.28 -8.44
CA SER A 243 -10.53 -1.99 -7.18
C SER A 243 -11.40 -3.25 -7.07
N ALA A 244 -12.67 -3.16 -7.49
CA ALA A 244 -13.57 -4.30 -7.60
C ALA A 244 -13.03 -5.37 -8.55
N TRP A 245 -12.56 -4.96 -9.73
CA TRP A 245 -11.96 -5.88 -10.71
C TRP A 245 -10.75 -6.63 -10.14
N ARG A 246 -9.82 -5.93 -9.48
CA ARG A 246 -8.66 -6.55 -8.82
C ARG A 246 -9.08 -7.55 -7.75
N ARG A 247 -10.04 -7.18 -6.89
CA ARG A 247 -10.54 -8.08 -5.82
C ARG A 247 -11.24 -9.29 -6.40
N ARG A 248 -12.04 -9.13 -7.47
CA ARG A 248 -12.66 -10.24 -8.21
C ARG A 248 -11.62 -11.20 -8.78
N LYS A 249 -10.55 -10.68 -9.42
CA LYS A 249 -9.44 -11.51 -9.94
C LYS A 249 -8.76 -12.32 -8.82
N ALA A 250 -8.65 -11.73 -7.63
CA ALA A 250 -8.12 -12.38 -6.43
C ALA A 250 -9.14 -13.25 -5.66
N LYS A 251 -10.33 -13.52 -6.22
CA LYS A 251 -11.43 -14.26 -5.57
C LYS A 251 -11.86 -13.71 -4.21
N LYS A 252 -11.70 -12.40 -3.98
CA LYS A 252 -12.13 -11.69 -2.77
C LYS A 252 -13.50 -11.02 -2.97
N SER A 253 -14.15 -10.63 -1.88
CA SER A 253 -15.38 -9.82 -1.90
C SER A 253 -15.19 -8.52 -2.69
N TRP A 254 -16.12 -8.19 -3.59
CA TRP A 254 -16.00 -7.01 -4.48
C TRP A 254 -17.30 -6.23 -4.66
N GLY A 255 -18.45 -6.79 -4.26
CA GLY A 255 -19.78 -6.20 -4.50
C GLY A 255 -19.97 -4.82 -3.89
N ALA A 256 -19.47 -4.59 -2.66
CA ALA A 256 -19.59 -3.29 -2.00
C ALA A 256 -18.82 -2.18 -2.73
N LEU A 257 -17.70 -2.49 -3.39
CA LEU A 257 -16.96 -1.49 -4.20
C LEU A 257 -17.74 -1.09 -5.45
N VAL A 258 -18.40 -2.05 -6.11
CA VAL A 258 -19.28 -1.74 -7.24
C VAL A 258 -20.45 -0.88 -6.79
N LEU A 259 -21.07 -1.24 -5.66
CA LEU A 259 -22.16 -0.46 -5.08
C LEU A 259 -21.70 0.98 -4.71
N ALA A 260 -20.52 1.13 -4.12
CA ALA A 260 -19.93 2.43 -3.78
C ALA A 260 -19.72 3.30 -5.03
N GLY A 261 -19.17 2.72 -6.10
CA GLY A 261 -19.00 3.40 -7.38
C GLY A 261 -20.35 3.83 -7.99
N LEU A 262 -21.30 2.90 -8.10
CA LEU A 262 -22.62 3.18 -8.69
C LEU A 262 -23.38 4.25 -7.90
N THR A 263 -23.33 4.19 -6.57
CA THR A 263 -23.92 5.20 -5.68
C THR A 263 -23.29 6.57 -5.91
N THR A 264 -21.97 6.63 -6.10
CA THR A 264 -21.26 7.90 -6.39
C THR A 264 -21.72 8.52 -7.71
N VAL A 265 -21.75 7.74 -8.80
CA VAL A 265 -22.08 8.26 -10.13
C VAL A 265 -23.58 8.49 -10.34
N ALA A 266 -24.45 7.91 -9.49
CA ALA A 266 -25.89 8.15 -9.50
C ALA A 266 -26.29 9.63 -9.27
N MET A 267 -25.36 10.47 -8.80
CA MET A 267 -25.57 11.91 -8.76
C MET A 267 -25.81 12.52 -10.16
N LEU A 268 -25.32 11.89 -11.25
CA LEU A 268 -25.50 12.38 -12.63
C LEU A 268 -26.95 12.21 -13.12
N PRO A 269 -27.57 11.01 -13.08
CA PRO A 269 -28.98 10.88 -13.40
C PRO A 269 -29.88 11.68 -12.45
N PHE A 270 -29.49 11.85 -11.17
CA PHE A 270 -30.20 12.78 -10.29
C PHE A 270 -30.20 14.21 -10.83
N THR A 271 -29.07 14.72 -11.32
CA THR A 271 -29.02 16.05 -11.96
C THR A 271 -29.98 16.13 -13.15
N TRP A 272 -29.96 15.15 -14.04
CA TRP A 272 -30.81 15.16 -15.24
C TRP A 272 -32.29 15.10 -14.92
N LEU A 273 -32.69 14.23 -13.99
CA LEU A 273 -34.09 13.99 -13.68
C LEU A 273 -34.69 15.05 -12.75
N VAL A 274 -33.91 15.53 -11.79
CA VAL A 274 -34.41 16.38 -10.69
C VAL A 274 -34.04 17.85 -10.88
N MET A 275 -32.80 18.13 -11.32
CA MET A 275 -32.28 19.50 -11.30
C MET A 275 -32.40 20.25 -12.64
N VAL A 276 -32.33 19.56 -13.78
CA VAL A 276 -32.37 20.18 -15.12
C VAL A 276 -33.57 21.13 -15.31
N PRO A 277 -34.81 20.81 -14.88
CA PRO A 277 -35.92 21.73 -15.04
C PRO A 277 -35.68 23.09 -14.37
N THR A 278 -35.18 23.10 -13.13
CA THR A 278 -34.84 24.35 -12.42
C THR A 278 -33.61 25.03 -13.01
N ASN A 279 -32.60 24.26 -13.44
CA ASN A 279 -31.42 24.83 -14.11
C ASN A 279 -31.83 25.61 -15.37
N ASN A 280 -32.71 25.03 -16.20
CA ASN A 280 -33.17 25.66 -17.45
C ASN A 280 -33.91 26.98 -17.19
N ILE A 281 -34.74 27.04 -16.14
CA ILE A 281 -35.41 28.27 -15.73
C ILE A 281 -34.38 29.33 -15.33
N LEU A 282 -33.40 28.98 -14.50
CA LEU A 282 -32.35 29.90 -14.05
C LEU A 282 -31.50 30.42 -15.22
N PHE A 283 -31.14 29.56 -16.18
CA PHE A 283 -30.44 29.99 -17.40
C PHE A 283 -31.27 30.94 -18.26
N ALA A 284 -32.55 30.65 -18.45
CA ALA A 284 -33.44 31.49 -19.24
C ALA A 284 -33.63 32.88 -18.60
N LEU A 285 -33.76 32.93 -17.27
CA LEU A 285 -33.88 34.18 -16.51
C LEU A 285 -32.60 35.00 -16.51
N GLU A 286 -31.42 34.37 -16.45
CA GLU A 286 -30.14 35.07 -16.61
C GLU A 286 -30.02 35.71 -17.99
N ALA A 287 -30.30 34.94 -19.05
CA ALA A 287 -30.22 35.41 -20.42
C ALA A 287 -31.19 36.57 -20.69
N SER A 288 -32.42 36.46 -20.18
CA SER A 288 -33.44 37.50 -20.30
C SER A 288 -33.06 38.75 -19.49
N SER A 289 -32.50 38.57 -18.30
CA SER A 289 -32.05 39.68 -17.44
C SER A 289 -30.93 40.51 -18.07
N ARG A 290 -30.03 39.84 -18.81
CA ARG A 290 -28.95 40.48 -19.55
C ARG A 290 -29.43 41.22 -20.79
N ALA A 291 -30.50 40.75 -21.45
CA ALA A 291 -31.02 41.34 -22.67
C ALA A 291 -31.95 42.54 -22.42
N SER A 292 -32.83 42.43 -21.42
CA SER A 292 -33.97 43.36 -21.26
C SER A 292 -34.05 44.03 -19.87
N GLY A 293 -33.06 43.83 -19.00
CA GLY A 293 -33.13 44.29 -17.60
C GLY A 293 -33.90 43.33 -16.69
N ALA A 294 -34.28 43.74 -15.48
CA ALA A 294 -34.87 42.83 -14.50
C ALA A 294 -36.22 42.22 -14.98
N VAL A 295 -36.24 40.91 -15.21
CA VAL A 295 -37.43 40.15 -15.68
C VAL A 295 -38.10 39.36 -14.55
N ALA A 296 -37.47 39.27 -13.39
CA ALA A 296 -38.01 38.61 -12.19
C ALA A 296 -37.83 39.50 -10.97
N THR A 297 -38.68 39.33 -9.97
CA THR A 297 -38.52 39.96 -8.66
C THR A 297 -37.37 39.34 -7.88
N MET A 298 -36.87 40.06 -6.88
CA MET A 298 -35.81 39.52 -6.01
C MET A 298 -36.30 38.34 -5.17
N GLU A 299 -37.57 38.33 -4.79
CA GLU A 299 -38.18 37.22 -4.05
C GLU A 299 -38.21 35.93 -4.87
N GLU A 300 -38.66 36.01 -6.13
CA GLU A 300 -38.64 34.87 -7.06
C GLU A 300 -37.23 34.35 -7.32
N ALA A 301 -36.27 35.26 -7.49
CA ALA A 301 -34.87 34.91 -7.70
C ALA A 301 -34.30 34.14 -6.50
N ARG A 302 -34.55 34.63 -5.27
CA ARG A 302 -34.14 33.97 -4.03
C ARG A 302 -34.79 32.59 -3.88
N ALA A 303 -36.09 32.50 -4.16
CA ALA A 303 -36.83 31.23 -4.06
C ALA A 303 -36.27 30.17 -5.02
N LEU A 304 -35.98 30.53 -6.27
CA LEU A 304 -35.41 29.62 -7.26
C LEU A 304 -33.99 29.16 -6.89
N VAL A 305 -33.11 30.08 -6.49
CA VAL A 305 -31.73 29.73 -6.09
C VAL A 305 -31.74 28.89 -4.80
N THR A 306 -32.63 29.18 -3.86
CA THR A 306 -32.80 28.38 -2.62
C THR A 306 -33.31 26.98 -2.95
N LYS A 307 -34.31 26.85 -3.83
CA LYS A 307 -34.81 25.54 -4.31
C LYS A 307 -33.68 24.73 -4.96
N TRP A 308 -32.89 25.38 -5.82
CA TRP A 308 -31.73 24.74 -6.43
C TRP A 308 -30.71 24.28 -5.38
N CYS A 309 -30.44 25.12 -4.38
CA CYS A 309 -29.49 24.84 -3.31
C CYS A 309 -29.83 23.54 -2.56
N TRP A 310 -31.09 23.34 -2.20
CA TRP A 310 -31.57 22.13 -1.54
C TRP A 310 -31.40 20.88 -2.39
N MET A 311 -31.75 20.94 -3.68
CA MET A 311 -31.54 19.81 -4.59
C MET A 311 -30.05 19.52 -4.79
N HIS A 312 -29.22 20.56 -4.86
CA HIS A 312 -27.77 20.41 -4.98
C HIS A 312 -27.15 19.80 -3.71
N LEU A 313 -27.65 20.17 -2.53
CA LEU A 313 -27.24 19.58 -1.26
C LEU A 313 -27.65 18.11 -1.16
N ALA A 314 -28.88 17.76 -1.57
CA ALA A 314 -29.29 16.36 -1.67
C ALA A 314 -28.38 15.57 -2.63
N ARG A 315 -28.00 16.19 -3.76
CA ARG A 315 -27.07 15.60 -4.72
C ARG A 315 -25.67 15.33 -4.14
N SER A 316 -25.17 16.14 -3.19
CA SER A 316 -23.85 15.93 -2.59
C SER A 316 -23.79 14.71 -1.66
N LEU A 317 -24.94 14.16 -1.26
CA LEU A 317 -25.02 12.97 -0.41
C LEU A 317 -24.65 11.67 -1.15
N PHE A 318 -24.81 11.63 -2.49
CA PHE A 318 -24.45 10.46 -3.30
C PHE A 318 -22.96 10.07 -3.20
N PRO A 319 -21.99 10.96 -3.47
CA PRO A 319 -20.57 10.63 -3.28
C PRO A 319 -20.20 10.35 -1.81
N LEU A 320 -20.91 10.96 -0.84
CA LEU A 320 -20.71 10.65 0.58
C LEU A 320 -21.15 9.22 0.93
N ALA A 321 -22.36 8.83 0.52
CA ALA A 321 -22.86 7.47 0.71
C ALA A 321 -21.95 6.44 0.03
N GLY A 322 -21.50 6.73 -1.19
CA GLY A 322 -20.49 5.92 -1.88
C GLY A 322 -19.19 5.76 -1.07
N ALA A 323 -18.67 6.85 -0.50
CA ALA A 323 -17.49 6.82 0.35
C ALA A 323 -17.68 6.00 1.63
N VAL A 324 -18.83 6.10 2.29
CA VAL A 324 -19.16 5.29 3.48
C VAL A 324 -19.19 3.79 3.14
N ILE A 325 -19.85 3.42 2.04
CA ILE A 325 -19.89 2.02 1.58
C ILE A 325 -18.48 1.50 1.26
N GLY A 326 -17.66 2.31 0.58
CA GLY A 326 -16.26 1.98 0.28
C GLY A 326 -15.42 1.81 1.54
N MET A 327 -15.60 2.68 2.54
CA MET A 327 -14.91 2.62 3.82
C MET A 327 -15.27 1.36 4.61
N VAL A 328 -16.56 1.00 4.68
CA VAL A 328 -16.99 -0.26 5.33
C VAL A 328 -16.33 -1.47 4.67
N GLN A 329 -16.20 -1.48 3.34
CA GLN A 329 -15.50 -2.55 2.65
C GLN A 329 -14.01 -2.62 3.02
N ILE A 330 -13.33 -1.49 3.23
CA ILE A 330 -11.93 -1.48 3.70
C ILE A 330 -11.83 -2.08 5.11
N LEU A 331 -12.76 -1.73 6.00
CA LEU A 331 -12.75 -2.20 7.39
C LEU A 331 -13.06 -3.70 7.54
N VAL A 332 -13.78 -4.29 6.58
CA VAL A 332 -14.21 -5.71 6.61
C VAL A 332 -13.37 -6.58 5.64
N ALA A 333 -12.43 -6.00 4.89
CA ALA A 333 -11.68 -6.66 3.80
C ALA A 333 -10.50 -7.53 4.21
#